data_AF-A0A533SLU9-F1
#
_entry.id   AF-A0A533SLU9-F1
#
_cell.length_a   1.000
_cell.length_b   1.000
_cell.length_c   1.000
_cell.angle_alpha   90.00
_cell.angle_beta   90.00
_cell.angle_gamma   90.00
#
_symmetry.space_group_name_H-M   'P 1'
#
loop_
_entity.id
_entity.type
_entity.pdbx_description
1 polymer ?
#
loop_
_entity_poly.entity_id
_entity_poly.type
_entity_poly.pdbx_seq_one_letter_code
_entity_poly.pdbx_strand_id
1 'polypeptide(L)'
;MGNPLTLGRETIIQTLVDSLEPLNYTYALYEGGAAAFGRIDDWSDIDLYLVVDDDKVDDAFAVVERALKSLSPIEQEYEIK
;
A
#
# COMPACT_ATOMS: atom_id res chain seq x y z
N MET A 1 -23.03 -5.24 19.34
CA MET A 1 -22.47 -5.37 17.99
C MET A 1 -21.27 -4.45 17.96
N GLY A 2 -20.05 -5.01 17.87
CA GLY A 2 -18.84 -4.19 17.88
C GLY A 2 -18.87 -3.22 16.70
N ASN A 3 -18.42 -1.99 16.91
CA ASN A 3 -18.14 -1.10 15.77
C ASN A 3 -17.29 -1.90 14.76
N PRO A 4 -17.59 -1.81 13.45
CA PRO A 4 -16.62 -2.28 12.47
C PRO A 4 -15.29 -1.57 12.82
N LEU A 5 -14.22 -2.36 12.95
CA LEU A 5 -12.89 -1.81 13.15
C LEU A 5 -12.66 -0.85 11.98
N THR A 6 -12.60 0.46 12.27
CA THR A 6 -12.26 1.45 11.25
C THR A 6 -10.88 1.08 10.71
N LEU A 7 -10.81 0.74 9.42
CA LEU A 7 -9.54 0.44 8.77
C LEU A 7 -8.72 1.74 8.74
N GLY A 8 -7.63 1.76 9.52
CA GLY A 8 -6.76 2.93 9.64
C GLY A 8 -5.57 2.87 8.68
N ARG A 9 -4.98 4.05 8.41
CA ARG A 9 -3.74 4.20 7.64
C ARG A 9 -2.63 3.25 8.12
N GLU A 10 -2.40 3.19 9.42
CA GLU A 10 -1.36 2.35 10.03
C GLU A 10 -1.58 0.87 9.72
N THR A 11 -2.81 0.38 9.79
CA THR A 11 -3.16 -1.00 9.44
C THR A 11 -2.88 -1.30 7.97
N ILE A 12 -3.20 -0.37 7.07
CA ILE A 12 -2.94 -0.51 5.63
C ILE A 12 -1.43 -0.60 5.37
N ILE A 13 -0.66 0.36 5.90
CA ILE A 13 0.79 0.42 5.71
C ILE A 13 1.45 -0.84 6.30
N GLN A 14 1.11 -1.24 7.52
CA GLN A 14 1.71 -2.42 8.14
C GLN A 14 1.41 -3.70 7.37
N THR A 15 0.19 -3.85 6.84
CA THR A 15 -0.18 -5.02 6.01
C THR A 15 0.65 -5.10 4.73
N LEU A 16 0.97 -3.95 4.12
CA LEU A 16 1.85 -3.88 2.96
C LEU A 16 3.30 -4.20 3.35
N VAL A 17 3.81 -3.63 4.45
CA VAL A 17 5.16 -3.90 4.96
C VAL A 17 5.34 -5.40 5.24
N ASP A 18 4.42 -6.02 5.99
CA ASP A 18 4.48 -7.46 6.34
C ASP A 18 4.48 -8.36 5.09
N SER A 19 3.85 -7.91 4.00
CA SER A 19 3.75 -8.65 2.73
C SER A 19 4.97 -8.43 1.82
N LEU A 20 5.60 -7.27 1.88
CA LEU A 20 6.63 -6.82 0.95
C LEU A 20 8.06 -6.97 1.50
N GLU A 21 8.27 -6.71 2.79
CA GLU A 21 9.59 -6.79 3.43
C GLU A 21 10.27 -8.17 3.29
N PRO A 22 9.57 -9.32 3.35
CA PRO A 22 10.21 -10.62 3.18
C PRO A 22 10.67 -10.93 1.74
N LEU A 23 10.28 -10.12 0.76
CA LEU A 23 10.58 -10.37 -0.65
C LEU A 23 12.02 -9.91 -0.94
N ASN A 24 12.84 -10.83 -1.46
CA ASN A 24 14.26 -10.56 -1.75
C ASN A 24 14.50 -9.55 -2.87
N TYR A 25 13.45 -9.16 -3.60
CA TYR A 25 13.48 -8.16 -4.67
C TYR A 25 12.86 -6.82 -4.25
N THR A 26 12.45 -6.65 -2.99
CA THR A 26 11.93 -5.37 -2.48
C THR A 26 13.03 -4.61 -1.75
N TYR A 27 13.26 -3.37 -2.16
CA TYR A 27 14.29 -2.50 -1.60
C TYR A 27 13.75 -1.45 -0.65
N ALA A 28 12.57 -0.89 -0.94
CA ALA A 28 11.95 0.13 -0.10
C ALA A 28 10.45 0.29 -0.39
N LEU A 29 9.70 0.72 0.61
CA LEU A 29 8.36 1.28 0.50
C LEU A 29 8.38 2.64 1.21
N TYR A 30 8.02 3.73 0.53
CA TYR A 30 7.99 5.07 1.15
C TYR A 30 6.72 5.84 0.80
N GLU A 31 6.28 6.67 1.74
CA GLU A 31 5.15 7.56 1.55
C GLU A 31 5.53 8.77 0.68
N GLY A 32 4.63 9.10 -0.26
CA GLY A 32 4.69 10.26 -1.13
C GLY A 32 3.71 11.35 -0.73
N GLY A 33 3.40 12.23 -1.70
CA GLY A 33 2.29 13.19 -1.64
C GLY A 33 2.17 13.97 -0.33
N ALA A 34 0.95 14.09 0.21
CA ALA A 34 0.69 14.92 1.38
C ALA A 34 1.52 14.51 2.61
N ALA A 35 1.77 13.20 2.78
CA ALA A 35 2.59 12.66 3.86
C ALA A 35 4.04 13.18 3.80
N ALA A 36 4.65 13.17 2.62
CA ALA A 36 6.03 13.63 2.42
C ALA A 36 6.26 15.12 2.76
N PHE A 37 5.19 15.94 2.75
CA PHE A 37 5.27 17.38 3.03
C PHE A 37 4.64 17.80 4.37
N GLY A 38 4.20 16.84 5.20
CA GLY A 38 3.53 17.14 6.47
C GLY A 38 2.18 17.84 6.30
N ARG A 39 1.42 17.48 5.26
CA ARG A 39 0.14 18.09 4.88
C ARG A 39 -1.05 17.14 4.97
N ILE A 40 -0.91 16.03 5.69
CA ILE A 40 -2.00 15.05 5.89
C ILE A 40 -3.16 15.72 6.63
N ASP A 41 -4.37 15.49 6.15
CA ASP A 41 -5.63 15.82 6.80
C ASP A 41 -6.63 14.64 6.74
N ASP A 42 -7.85 14.85 7.24
CA ASP A 42 -8.88 13.81 7.32
C ASP A 42 -9.36 13.30 5.95
N TRP A 43 -9.04 14.00 4.85
CA TRP A 43 -9.45 13.65 3.48
C TRP A 43 -8.31 13.07 2.65
N SER A 44 -7.09 13.05 3.20
CA SER A 44 -5.90 12.63 2.49
C SER A 44 -5.87 11.11 2.30
N ASP A 45 -5.60 10.69 1.07
CA ASP A 45 -5.28 9.31 0.70
C ASP A 45 -3.83 8.93 1.06
N ILE A 46 -3.39 7.74 0.64
CA ILE A 46 -2.05 7.22 0.91
C ILE A 46 -1.33 7.09 -0.43
N ASP A 47 -0.38 7.99 -0.67
CA ASP A 47 0.56 7.87 -1.78
C ASP A 47 1.74 6.99 -1.36
N LEU A 48 2.01 5.92 -2.11
CA LEU A 48 3.13 5.00 -1.84
C LEU A 48 3.99 4.81 -3.09
N TYR A 49 5.29 4.71 -2.86
CA TYR A 49 6.26 4.27 -3.85
C TYR A 49 6.94 3.00 -3.37
N LEU A 50 6.94 1.99 -4.24
CA LEU A 50 7.59 0.69 -4.00
C LEU A 50 8.79 0.55 -4.94
N VAL A 51 9.96 0.32 -4.36
CA VAL A 51 11.22 0.12 -5.10
C VAL A 51 11.52 -1.36 -5.12
N VAL A 52 11.55 -1.94 -6.31
CA VAL A 52 11.80 -3.37 -6.56
C VAL A 52 12.75 -3.57 -7.72
N ASP A 53 13.19 -4.79 -7.96
CA ASP A 53 13.90 -5.16 -9.20
C ASP A 53 13.05 -4.84 -10.44
N ASP A 54 13.71 -4.41 -11.53
CA ASP A 54 13.05 -4.00 -12.78
C ASP A 54 12.15 -5.10 -13.37
N ASP A 55 12.53 -6.38 -13.24
CA ASP A 55 11.77 -7.52 -13.73
C ASP A 55 10.71 -8.04 -12.73
N LYS A 56 10.49 -7.31 -11.61
CA LYS A 56 9.59 -7.68 -10.51
C LYS A 56 8.45 -6.71 -10.26
N VAL A 57 8.28 -5.71 -11.11
CA VAL A 57 7.18 -4.73 -10.99
C VAL A 57 5.81 -5.42 -10.98
N ASP A 58 5.52 -6.29 -11.95
CA ASP A 58 4.22 -6.99 -12.03
C ASP A 58 4.01 -7.95 -10.84
N ASP A 59 5.04 -8.69 -10.45
CA ASP A 59 5.02 -9.58 -9.29
C ASP A 59 4.70 -8.80 -8.01
N ALA A 60 5.30 -7.61 -7.86
CA ALA A 60 5.09 -6.73 -6.71
C ALA A 60 3.67 -6.17 -6.67
N PHE A 61 3.12 -5.72 -7.80
CA PHE A 61 1.72 -5.27 -7.88
C PHE A 61 0.74 -6.37 -7.47
N ALA A 62 0.96 -7.62 -7.90
CA ALA A 62 0.12 -8.75 -7.49
C ALA A 62 0.16 -9.01 -5.97
N VAL A 63 1.31 -8.79 -5.32
CA VAL A 63 1.43 -8.89 -3.85
C VAL A 63 0.67 -7.74 -3.17
N VAL A 64 0.83 -6.51 -3.65
CA VAL A 64 0.12 -5.33 -3.13
C VAL A 64 -1.39 -5.52 -3.23
N GLU A 65 -1.89 -5.92 -4.39
CA GLU A 65 -3.32 -6.14 -4.63
C GLU A 65 -3.89 -7.21 -3.68
N ARG A 66 -3.18 -8.33 -3.53
CA ARG A 66 -3.58 -9.40 -2.59
C ARG A 66 -3.60 -8.92 -1.15
N ALA A 67 -2.60 -8.15 -0.74
CA ALA A 67 -2.50 -7.59 0.60
C ALA A 67 -3.66 -6.63 0.89
N LEU A 68 -3.96 -5.69 -0.02
CA LEU A 68 -5.07 -4.76 0.12
C LEU A 68 -6.43 -5.47 0.11
N LYS A 69 -6.63 -6.47 -0.77
CA LYS A 69 -7.85 -7.30 -0.83
C LYS A 69 -8.11 -8.08 0.47
N SER A 70 -7.08 -8.34 1.27
CA SER A 70 -7.23 -8.99 2.59
C SER A 70 -7.86 -8.07 3.64
N LEU A 71 -7.75 -6.74 3.46
CA LEU A 71 -8.30 -5.73 4.36
C LEU A 71 -9.70 -5.29 3.94
N SER A 72 -9.91 -5.11 2.63
CA SER A 72 -11.17 -4.68 2.03
C SER A 72 -11.23 -5.05 0.55
N PRO A 73 -12.42 -5.29 -0.04
CA PRO A 73 -12.56 -5.38 -1.49
C PRO A 73 -12.02 -4.12 -2.19
N ILE A 74 -11.37 -4.32 -3.35
CA ILE A 74 -10.95 -3.23 -4.23
C ILE A 74 -12.11 -2.93 -5.20
N GLU A 75 -12.57 -1.69 -5.21
CA GLU A 75 -13.65 -1.24 -6.12
C GLU A 75 -13.12 -0.84 -7.50
N GLN A 76 -11.93 -0.25 -7.57
CA GLN A 76 -11.34 0.29 -8.79
C GLN A 76 -9.83 0.07 -8.81
N GLU A 77 -9.31 -0.24 -9.99
CA GLU A 77 -7.89 -0.42 -10.25
C GLU A 77 -7.57 0.23 -11.59
N TYR A 78 -6.46 0.97 -11.66
CA TYR A 78 -5.99 1.63 -12.86
C TYR A 78 -4.49 1.41 -13.01
N GLU A 79 -4.09 0.94 -14.20
CA GLU A 79 -2.70 0.79 -14.60
C GLU A 79 -2.37 1.86 -15.65
N ILE A 80 -1.29 2.62 -15.44
CA ILE A 80 -0.82 3.64 -16.38
C ILE A 80 0.51 3.15 -16.96
N LYS A 81 0.60 3.12 -18.30
CA LYS A 81 1.79 2.72 -19.07
C LYS A 81 2.41 3.90 -19.81
#